data_AF-A0A933U3I4-F1
#
_entry.id   AF-A0A933U3I4-F1
#
_cell.length_a   1.000
_cell.length_b   1.000
_cell.length_c   1.000
_cell.angle_alpha   90.00
_cell.angle_beta   90.00
_cell.angle_gamma   90.00
#
_symmetry.space_group_name_H-M   'P 1'
#
loop_
_entity.id
_entity.type
_entity.pdbx_description
1 polymer ?
#
loop_
_entity_poly.entity_id
_entity_poly.type
_entity_poly.pdbx_seq_one_letter_code
_entity_poly.pdbx_strand_id
1 'polypeptide(L)'
;PHAWEHGVLGTEDDELLLPAVEKARARGLDVQGPLSPDTVFLQAARGRFDGVLALYHDQAFIPVKLLSADGGVTVLVGLPYLRVSPVHGTAFDIAGTGRASPENLIQALLLAARWSQTR
;
A
#
# COMPACT_ATOMS: atom_id res chain seq x y z
N PRO A 1 -6.77 9.08 13.63
CA PRO A 1 -7.67 9.73 12.63
C PRO A 1 -7.29 11.21 12.51
N HIS A 2 -7.66 11.89 11.41
CA HIS A 2 -7.38 13.32 11.20
C HIS A 2 -5.91 13.76 11.38
N ALA A 3 -4.97 12.81 11.34
CA ALA A 3 -3.60 13.02 11.79
C ALA A 3 -3.61 13.76 13.15
N TRP A 4 -3.89 13.02 14.22
CA TRP A 4 -3.94 13.44 15.63
C TRP A 4 -4.74 14.72 15.99
N GLU A 5 -5.34 15.41 15.02
CA GLU A 5 -6.03 16.70 15.19
C GLU A 5 -5.21 17.66 16.09
N HIS A 6 -3.94 17.87 15.73
CA HIS A 6 -3.01 18.74 16.47
C HIS A 6 -2.90 18.44 17.98
N GLY A 7 -2.99 17.16 18.35
CA GLY A 7 -2.81 16.67 19.72
C GLY A 7 -4.13 16.36 20.43
N VAL A 8 -5.27 16.65 19.80
CA VAL A 8 -6.59 16.35 20.38
C VAL A 8 -6.89 14.84 20.32
N LEU A 9 -6.36 14.12 19.33
CA LEU A 9 -6.64 12.70 19.05
C LEU A 9 -5.38 11.84 19.15
N GLY A 10 -4.61 11.99 20.23
CA GLY A 10 -3.38 11.25 20.49
C GLY A 10 -2.13 12.10 20.30
N THR A 11 -0.98 11.53 20.68
CA THR A 11 0.33 12.21 20.61
C THR A 11 1.34 11.46 19.74
N GLU A 12 1.00 10.27 19.27
CA GLU A 12 1.89 9.37 18.53
C GLU A 12 2.40 10.00 17.23
N ASP A 13 1.59 10.83 16.57
CA ASP A 13 2.00 11.53 15.36
C ASP A 13 3.15 12.53 15.63
N ASP A 14 3.09 13.30 16.72
CA ASP A 14 4.14 14.25 17.10
C ASP A 14 5.35 13.53 17.74
N GLU A 15 5.11 12.54 18.58
CA GLU A 15 6.16 11.84 19.33
C GLU A 15 6.93 10.82 18.49
N LEU A 16 6.29 10.21 17.48
CA LEU A 16 6.86 9.10 16.70
C LEU A 16 6.94 9.40 15.20
N LEU A 17 5.84 9.81 14.58
CA LEU A 17 5.76 9.89 13.13
C LEU A 17 6.47 11.11 12.55
N LEU A 18 6.29 12.28 13.16
CA LEU A 18 6.93 13.52 12.72
C LEU A 18 8.47 13.40 12.78
N PRO A 19 9.10 12.93 13.89
CA PRO A 19 10.53 12.67 13.93
C PRO A 19 11.00 11.65 12.86
N ALA A 20 10.19 10.63 12.57
CA ALA A 20 10.51 9.64 11.54
C ALA A 20 10.50 10.26 10.13
N VAL A 21 9.53 11.12 9.83
CA VAL A 21 9.43 11.88 8.57
C VAL A 21 10.62 12.82 8.43
N GLU A 22 10.95 13.58 9.48
CA GLU A 22 12.12 14.48 9.49
C GLU A 22 13.42 13.72 9.24
N LYS A 23 13.60 12.58 9.90
CA LYS A 23 14.77 11.71 9.68
C LYS A 23 14.85 11.16 8.26
N ALA A 24 13.71 10.81 7.66
CA ALA A 24 13.65 10.37 6.26
C ALA A 24 13.99 11.51 5.29
N ARG A 25 13.47 12.72 5.53
CA ARG A 25 13.83 13.93 4.76
C ARG A 25 15.31 14.27 4.88
N ALA A 26 15.88 14.17 6.08
CA ALA A 26 17.31 14.39 6.31
C ALA A 26 18.20 13.37 5.53
N ARG A 27 17.64 12.22 5.12
CA ARG A 27 18.29 11.24 4.25
C ARG A 27 18.06 11.49 2.75
N GLY A 28 17.39 12.59 2.39
CA GLY A 28 17.09 12.96 1.00
C GLY A 28 15.87 12.28 0.41
N LEU A 29 15.02 11.65 1.22
CA LEU A 29 13.77 11.05 0.75
C LEU A 29 12.68 12.12 0.61
N ASP A 30 11.96 12.13 -0.51
CA ASP A 30 10.76 12.95 -0.68
C ASP A 30 9.57 12.28 0.03
N VAL A 31 9.37 12.66 1.29
CA VAL A 31 8.27 12.17 2.12
C VAL A 31 7.48 13.33 2.72
N GLN A 32 6.17 13.15 2.79
CA GLN A 32 5.24 14.12 3.40
C GLN A 32 4.38 13.42 4.45
N GLY A 33 4.28 14.02 5.63
CA GLY A 33 3.41 13.57 6.71
C GLY A 33 3.87 14.03 8.09
N PRO A 34 3.19 13.60 9.15
CA PRO A 34 2.00 12.74 9.12
C PRO A 34 0.81 13.37 8.36
N LEU A 35 0.06 12.58 7.59
CA LEU A 35 -1.10 13.02 6.81
C LEU A 35 -2.34 12.21 7.21
N SER A 36 -3.51 12.82 7.11
CA SER A 36 -4.74 12.13 7.47
C SER A 36 -5.06 11.00 6.48
N PRO A 37 -5.32 9.77 6.96
CA PRO A 37 -5.54 8.61 6.10
C PRO A 37 -6.82 8.72 5.25
N ASP A 38 -7.84 9.43 5.70
CA ASP A 38 -9.11 9.61 4.96
C ASP A 38 -8.97 10.41 3.66
N THR A 39 -7.91 11.22 3.53
CA THR A 39 -7.66 12.08 2.36
C THR A 39 -6.47 11.64 1.53
N VAL A 40 -5.42 11.11 2.15
CA VAL A 40 -4.15 10.80 1.46
C VAL A 40 -4.30 9.75 0.36
N PHE A 41 -5.15 8.72 0.54
CA PHE A 41 -5.35 7.68 -0.49
C PHE A 41 -6.05 8.23 -1.74
N LEU A 42 -7.02 9.14 -1.57
CA LEU A 42 -7.66 9.81 -2.71
C LEU A 42 -6.68 10.73 -3.44
N GLN A 43 -5.83 11.43 -2.70
CA GLN A 43 -4.77 12.26 -3.28
C GLN A 43 -3.76 11.41 -4.08
N ALA A 44 -3.34 10.26 -3.54
CA ALA A 44 -2.47 9.32 -4.23
C ALA A 44 -3.13 8.75 -5.49
N ALA A 45 -4.42 8.36 -5.42
CA ALA A 45 -5.17 7.89 -6.58
C ALA A 45 -5.29 8.95 -7.70
N ARG A 46 -5.19 10.24 -7.33
CA ARG A 46 -5.17 11.38 -8.26
C ARG A 46 -3.76 11.76 -8.72
N GLY A 47 -2.74 10.98 -8.37
CA GLY A 47 -1.35 11.19 -8.81
C GLY A 47 -0.58 12.23 -8.00
N ARG A 48 -1.05 12.63 -6.80
CA ARG A 48 -0.28 13.54 -5.93
C ARG A 48 0.96 12.88 -5.32
N PHE A 49 0.93 11.56 -5.14
CA PHE A 49 1.99 10.78 -4.52
C PHE A 49 2.23 9.50 -5.30
N ASP A 50 3.49 9.06 -5.39
CA ASP A 50 3.86 7.76 -5.98
C ASP A 50 3.50 6.56 -5.08
N GLY A 51 3.35 6.80 -3.78
CA GLY A 51 3.01 5.78 -2.80
C GLY A 51 2.55 6.36 -1.46
N VAL A 52 1.85 5.54 -0.68
CA VAL A 52 1.39 5.89 0.67
C VAL A 52 1.88 4.83 1.65
N LEU A 53 2.52 5.27 2.73
CA LEU A 53 2.86 4.42 3.86
C LEU A 53 1.76 4.51 4.91
N ALA A 54 1.00 3.43 5.10
CA ALA A 54 0.03 3.32 6.17
C ALA A 54 0.64 2.71 7.44
N LEU A 55 0.08 3.07 8.59
CA LEU A 55 0.57 2.63 9.91
C LEU A 55 0.09 1.22 10.25
N TYR A 56 -1.05 0.79 9.70
CA TYR A 56 -1.61 -0.54 9.92
C TYR A 56 -2.40 -1.04 8.70
N HIS A 57 -2.65 -2.35 8.66
CA HIS A 57 -3.17 -3.07 7.49
C HIS A 57 -4.46 -2.45 6.93
N ASP A 58 -5.52 -2.38 7.75
CA ASP A 58 -6.84 -1.96 7.26
C ASP A 58 -6.90 -0.47 6.89
N GLN A 59 -5.99 0.34 7.42
CA GLN A 59 -5.85 1.75 7.02
C GLN A 59 -5.55 1.88 5.53
N ALA A 60 -4.75 0.97 4.96
CA ALA A 60 -4.43 0.93 3.53
C ALA A 60 -5.34 -0.02 2.75
N PHE A 61 -5.63 -1.20 3.28
CA PHE A 61 -6.22 -2.26 2.49
C PHE A 61 -7.69 -1.97 2.12
N ILE A 62 -8.43 -1.30 3.01
CA ILE A 62 -9.80 -0.84 2.73
C ILE A 62 -9.83 0.14 1.53
N PRO A 63 -9.12 1.29 1.55
CA PRO A 63 -9.16 2.23 0.43
C PRO A 63 -8.59 1.63 -0.86
N VAL A 64 -7.55 0.79 -0.80
CA VAL A 64 -7.02 0.10 -1.99
C VAL A 64 -8.09 -0.79 -2.64
N LYS A 65 -8.85 -1.56 -1.85
CA LYS A 65 -9.95 -2.40 -2.36
C LYS A 65 -11.10 -1.57 -2.94
N LEU A 66 -11.37 -0.39 -2.38
CA LEU A 66 -12.41 0.52 -2.90
C LEU A 66 -11.98 1.20 -4.21
N LEU A 67 -10.70 1.54 -4.35
CA LEU A 67 -10.15 2.23 -5.52
C LEU A 67 -9.82 1.29 -6.68
N SER A 68 -9.51 0.02 -6.42
CA SER A 68 -9.24 -0.98 -7.46
C SER A 68 -10.09 -2.23 -7.27
N ALA A 69 -11.25 -2.25 -7.93
CA ALA A 69 -12.18 -3.39 -7.91
C ALA A 69 -11.55 -4.68 -8.48
N ASP A 70 -10.71 -4.54 -9.50
CA ASP A 70 -10.00 -5.66 -10.15
C ASP A 70 -8.72 -6.08 -9.41
N GLY A 71 -8.40 -5.38 -8.31
CA GLY A 71 -7.29 -5.68 -7.41
C GLY A 71 -5.97 -4.98 -7.74
N GLY A 72 -4.99 -5.19 -6.85
CA GLY A 72 -3.61 -4.76 -7.01
C GLY A 72 -2.67 -5.98 -6.92
N VAL A 73 -1.36 -5.75 -6.91
CA VAL A 73 -0.37 -6.81 -6.67
C VAL A 73 0.31 -6.55 -5.33
N THR A 74 0.39 -7.56 -4.47
CA THR A 74 1.20 -7.46 -3.26
C THR A 74 2.66 -7.68 -3.64
N VAL A 75 3.51 -6.69 -3.32
CA VAL A 75 4.96 -6.77 -3.49
C VAL A 75 5.60 -6.80 -2.11
N LEU A 76 6.52 -7.74 -1.87
CA LEU A 76 7.33 -7.73 -0.65
C LEU A 76 8.68 -7.07 -0.94
N VAL A 77 8.92 -5.96 -0.24
CA VAL A 77 10.13 -5.16 -0.34
C VAL A 77 11.12 -5.56 0.76
N GLY A 78 12.43 -5.49 0.47
CA GLY A 78 13.50 -5.80 1.42
C GLY A 78 14.06 -7.22 1.36
N LEU A 79 13.53 -8.08 0.49
CA LEU A 79 14.05 -9.42 0.25
C LEU A 79 15.18 -9.42 -0.81
N PRO A 80 16.11 -10.38 -0.78
CA PRO A 80 17.19 -10.50 -1.78
C PRO A 80 16.70 -10.97 -3.16
N TYR A 81 15.40 -11.27 -3.30
CA TYR A 81 14.77 -11.70 -4.55
C TYR A 81 13.41 -11.04 -4.72
N LEU A 82 12.92 -10.98 -5.96
CA LEU A 82 11.61 -10.44 -6.26
C LEU A 82 10.51 -11.39 -5.77
N ARG A 83 9.61 -10.89 -4.92
CA ARG A 83 8.44 -11.63 -4.46
C ARG A 83 7.18 -10.79 -4.69
N VAL A 84 6.27 -11.34 -5.47
CA VAL A 84 4.91 -10.82 -5.70
C VAL A 84 3.86 -11.85 -5.30
N SER A 85 2.64 -11.42 -5.04
CA SER A 85 1.49 -12.28 -4.72
C SER A 85 0.19 -11.65 -5.21
N PRO A 86 -0.82 -12.46 -5.59
CA PRO A 86 -2.18 -11.97 -5.73
C PRO A 86 -2.76 -11.46 -4.40
N VAL A 87 -3.84 -10.69 -4.47
CA VAL A 87 -4.51 -10.00 -3.34
C VAL A 87 -5.87 -10.60 -2.96
N HIS A 88 -6.15 -11.83 -3.38
CA HIS A 88 -7.34 -12.60 -3.00
C HIS A 88 -7.00 -13.68 -1.96
N GLY A 89 -8.04 -14.19 -1.28
CA GLY A 89 -7.93 -15.34 -0.38
C GLY A 89 -7.92 -16.68 -1.12
N THR A 90 -8.08 -17.76 -0.38
CA THR A 90 -8.06 -19.13 -0.94
C THR A 90 -9.30 -19.51 -1.74
N ALA A 91 -10.44 -18.83 -1.52
CA ALA A 91 -11.71 -19.06 -2.19
C ALA A 91 -12.11 -20.56 -2.22
N PHE A 92 -12.05 -21.22 -1.06
CA PHE A 92 -12.27 -22.68 -0.94
C PHE A 92 -13.65 -23.13 -1.41
N ASP A 93 -14.66 -22.27 -1.30
CA ASP A 93 -16.03 -22.49 -1.74
C ASP A 93 -16.17 -22.67 -3.27
N ILE A 94 -15.20 -22.19 -4.05
CA ILE A 94 -15.17 -22.33 -5.52
C ILE A 94 -14.02 -23.21 -6.03
N ALA A 95 -13.24 -23.82 -5.16
CA ALA A 95 -12.12 -24.68 -5.54
C ALA A 95 -12.60 -25.85 -6.42
N GLY A 96 -11.95 -26.07 -7.57
CA GLY A 96 -12.30 -27.14 -8.51
C GLY A 96 -13.56 -26.89 -9.36
N THR A 97 -14.25 -25.76 -9.19
CA THR A 97 -15.49 -25.45 -9.93
C THR A 97 -15.25 -24.80 -11.30
N GLY A 98 -14.02 -24.33 -11.58
CA GLY A 98 -13.70 -23.55 -12.78
C GLY A 98 -14.18 -22.10 -12.76
N ARG A 99 -14.69 -21.59 -11.62
CA ARG A 99 -15.26 -20.23 -11.50
C ARG A 99 -14.27 -19.15 -11.08
N ALA A 100 -13.05 -19.52 -10.67
CA ALA A 100 -12.05 -18.55 -10.20
C ALA A 100 -11.45 -17.77 -11.38
N SER A 101 -11.35 -16.44 -11.25
CA SER A 101 -10.63 -15.61 -12.22
C SER A 101 -9.11 -15.69 -12.02
N PRO A 102 -8.32 -15.98 -13.06
CA PRO A 102 -6.86 -15.95 -12.98
C PRO A 102 -6.25 -14.54 -13.12
N GLU A 103 -7.05 -13.50 -13.42
CA GLU A 103 -6.59 -12.18 -13.84
C GLU A 103 -5.61 -11.53 -12.86
N ASN A 104 -5.88 -11.59 -11.55
CA ASN A 104 -5.00 -10.96 -10.56
C ASN A 104 -3.64 -11.70 -10.42
N LEU A 105 -3.64 -13.03 -10.56
CA LEU A 105 -2.39 -13.80 -10.62
C LEU A 105 -1.60 -13.46 -11.89
N ILE A 106 -2.27 -13.33 -13.04
CA ILE A 106 -1.66 -12.92 -14.30
C ILE A 106 -1.02 -11.52 -14.14
N GLN A 107 -1.73 -10.56 -13.55
CA GLN A 107 -1.18 -9.23 -13.27
C GLN A 107 0.09 -9.28 -12.40
N ALA A 108 0.09 -10.10 -11.35
CA ALA A 108 1.27 -10.29 -10.50
C ALA A 108 2.46 -10.86 -11.28
N LEU A 109 2.22 -11.90 -12.10
CA LEU A 109 3.26 -12.51 -12.94
C LEU A 109 3.80 -11.52 -13.98
N LEU A 110 2.93 -10.75 -14.63
CA LEU A 110 3.34 -9.73 -15.60
C LEU A 110 4.15 -8.61 -14.94
N LEU A 111 3.79 -8.17 -13.73
CA LEU A 111 4.60 -7.21 -12.97
C LEU A 111 5.98 -7.79 -12.68
N ALA A 112 6.03 -9.05 -12.22
CA ALA A 112 7.30 -9.72 -11.93
C ALA A 112 8.20 -9.84 -13.17
N ALA A 113 7.62 -10.20 -14.32
CA ALA A 113 8.34 -10.30 -15.59
C ALA A 113 8.86 -8.95 -16.08
N ARG A 114 8.11 -7.85 -15.88
CA ARG A 114 8.60 -6.50 -16.22
C ARG A 114 9.77 -6.10 -15.32
N TRP A 115 9.63 -6.27 -14.01
CA TRP A 115 10.66 -5.84 -13.05
C TRP A 115 11.92 -6.72 -13.10
N SER A 116 11.81 -7.99 -13.49
CA SER A 116 12.99 -8.85 -13.67
C SER A 116 13.89 -8.40 -14.82
N GLN A 117 13.36 -7.67 -15.80
CA GLN A 117 14.12 -7.11 -16.92
C GLN A 117 14.80 -5.77 -16.59
N THR A 118 14.39 -5.12 -15.50
CA THR A 118 14.89 -3.80 -15.10
C THR A 118 15.98 -3.88 -14.02
N ARG A 119 16.50 -5.10 -13.77
CA ARG A 119 17.56 -5.37 -12.80
C ARG A 119 18.95 -5.29 -13.42
#